data_AF-A0AA95GBW0-F1
#
_entry.id   AF-A0AA95GBW0-F1
#
_cell.length_a   1.000
_cell.length_b   1.000
_cell.length_c   1.000
_cell.angle_alpha   90.00
_cell.angle_beta   90.00
_cell.angle_gamma   90.00
#
_symmetry.space_group_name_H-M   'P 1'
#
loop_
_entity.id
_entity.type
_entity.pdbx_description
1 polymer ?
#
loop_
_entity_poly.entity_id
_entity_poly.type
_entity_poly.pdbx_seq_one_letter_code
_entity_poly.pdbx_strand_id
1 'polypeptide(L)'
;MTIYNELPEDIRPYMTDFKEKEQAYQQARQSFAQKEHDVELIKNRKAETKKALKEYDTQWRQLFHENKGEMTKQMKALRTECVLAKETLEEFNNLIAVAEKDITPYQWQLGEAASQLIDAQHKLIARYATYLFNHFMQEQGKVLNAIMRFYYYSLSVNEVNNAGASKVYEGVNDKEVVFKYFTDKLMANWRTDLTHNDKETLPLKINFQLNNEVYLDQQLKPTPWEIKRASLSKKA
;
A
#
# COMPACT_ATOMS: atom_id res chain seq x y z
N MET A 1 -9.91 27.07 -8.79
CA MET A 1 -10.35 27.36 -7.41
C MET A 1 -10.49 26.01 -6.74
N THR A 2 -9.54 25.68 -5.88
CA THR A 2 -9.25 24.31 -5.45
C THR A 2 -10.25 23.87 -4.38
N ILE A 3 -10.76 22.63 -4.51
CA ILE A 3 -11.77 21.98 -3.64
C ILE A 3 -11.37 22.03 -2.14
N TYR A 4 -10.11 22.32 -1.84
CA TYR A 4 -9.52 22.45 -0.51
C TYR A 4 -10.13 23.55 0.38
N ASN A 5 -10.64 24.66 -0.19
CA ASN A 5 -11.25 25.73 0.62
C ASN A 5 -12.65 25.38 1.15
N GLU A 6 -13.26 24.30 0.65
CA GLU A 6 -14.57 23.84 1.07
C GLU A 6 -14.51 22.79 2.20
N LEU A 7 -13.31 22.37 2.60
CA LEU A 7 -13.13 21.43 3.71
C LEU A 7 -13.17 22.17 5.06
N PRO A 8 -13.79 21.56 6.09
CA PRO A 8 -13.80 22.10 7.45
C PRO A 8 -12.38 22.26 7.97
N GLU A 9 -12.12 23.29 8.78
CA GLU A 9 -10.78 23.61 9.30
C GLU A 9 -10.13 22.41 10.01
N ASP A 10 -10.91 21.68 10.79
CA ASP A 10 -10.52 20.46 11.51
C ASP A 10 -10.05 19.29 10.63
N ILE A 11 -10.41 19.29 9.34
CA ILE A 11 -10.11 18.21 8.39
C ILE A 11 -8.91 18.56 7.50
N ARG A 12 -8.70 19.86 7.23
CA ARG A 12 -7.59 20.36 6.40
C ARG A 12 -6.22 19.77 6.75
N PRO A 13 -5.76 19.70 8.02
CA PRO A 13 -4.43 19.15 8.32
C PRO A 13 -4.28 17.68 7.93
N TYR A 14 -5.34 16.87 8.08
CA TYR A 14 -5.33 15.46 7.70
C TYR A 14 -5.32 15.28 6.17
N MET A 15 -5.99 16.18 5.45
CA MET A 15 -5.94 16.21 3.99
C MET A 15 -4.54 16.58 3.49
N THR A 16 -3.91 17.58 4.10
CA THR A 16 -2.54 17.98 3.77
C THR A 16 -1.58 16.83 4.03
N ASP A 17 -1.63 16.20 5.21
CA ASP A 17 -0.80 15.02 5.53
C ASP A 17 -1.01 13.89 4.51
N PHE A 18 -2.27 13.56 4.17
CA PHE A 18 -2.57 12.56 3.14
C PHE A 18 -1.92 12.90 1.79
N LYS A 19 -2.00 14.16 1.35
CA LYS A 19 -1.40 14.60 0.07
C LYS A 19 0.13 14.57 0.09
N GLU A 20 0.73 14.95 1.21
CA GLU A 20 2.18 14.85 1.40
C GLU A 20 2.63 13.38 1.35
N LYS A 21 1.90 12.46 1.99
CA LYS A 21 2.18 11.02 1.94
C LYS A 21 1.95 10.43 0.55
N GLU A 22 0.93 10.89 -0.17
CA GLU A 22 0.65 10.48 -1.54
C GLU A 22 1.82 10.86 -2.45
N GLN A 23 2.29 12.11 -2.36
CA GLN A 23 3.46 12.57 -3.11
C GLN A 23 4.73 11.80 -2.74
N ALA A 24 4.98 11.57 -1.45
CA ALA A 24 6.14 10.81 -1.00
C ALA A 24 6.12 9.36 -1.51
N TYR A 25 4.95 8.71 -1.52
CA TYR A 25 4.79 7.38 -2.10
C TYR A 25 5.09 7.37 -3.61
N GLN A 26 4.57 8.34 -4.37
CA GLN A 26 4.86 8.42 -5.81
C GLN A 26 6.35 8.62 -6.09
N GLN A 27 7.02 9.46 -5.31
CA GLN A 27 8.47 9.67 -5.43
C GLN A 27 9.27 8.40 -5.09
N ALA A 28 8.89 7.69 -4.02
CA ALA A 28 9.52 6.43 -3.64
C ALA A 28 9.33 5.36 -4.72
N ARG A 29 8.12 5.27 -5.29
CA ARG A 29 7.80 4.32 -6.36
C ARG A 29 8.60 4.60 -7.63
N GLN A 30 8.70 5.86 -8.04
CA GLN A 30 9.54 6.26 -9.18
C GLN A 30 11.02 5.93 -8.94
N SER A 31 11.53 6.20 -7.74
CA SER A 31 12.92 5.91 -7.39
C SER A 31 13.21 4.40 -7.40
N PHE A 32 12.29 3.58 -6.88
CA PHE A 32 12.41 2.12 -6.91
C PHE A 32 12.34 1.58 -8.35
N ALA A 33 11.36 2.02 -9.14
CA ALA A 33 11.22 1.62 -10.55
C ALA A 33 12.46 1.98 -11.39
N GLN A 34 13.07 3.15 -11.13
CA GLN A 34 14.33 3.54 -11.79
C GLN A 34 15.46 2.56 -11.45
N LYS A 35 15.56 2.12 -10.18
CA LYS A 35 16.58 1.16 -9.77
C LYS A 35 16.35 -0.24 -10.33
N GLU A 36 15.10 -0.68 -10.42
CA GLU A 36 14.77 -1.93 -11.12
C GLU A 36 15.17 -1.86 -12.59
N HIS A 37 14.88 -0.74 -13.24
CA HIS A 37 15.26 -0.51 -14.63
C HIS A 37 16.78 -0.51 -14.82
N ASP A 38 17.55 0.12 -13.93
CA ASP A 38 19.02 0.13 -14.00
C ASP A 38 19.59 -1.31 -13.91
N VAL A 39 19.06 -2.14 -13.01
CA VAL A 39 19.44 -3.56 -12.88
C VAL A 39 19.13 -4.33 -14.16
N GLU A 40 17.94 -4.13 -14.73
CA GLU A 40 17.52 -4.81 -15.95
C GLU A 40 18.36 -4.38 -17.16
N LEU A 41 18.74 -3.10 -17.24
CA LEU A 41 19.65 -2.59 -18.26
C LEU A 41 21.01 -3.29 -18.18
N ILE A 42 21.56 -3.51 -16.98
CA ILE A 42 22.82 -4.22 -16.80
C ILE A 42 22.67 -5.70 -17.23
N LYS A 43 21.55 -6.35 -16.87
CA LYS A 43 21.24 -7.72 -17.29
C LYS A 43 21.15 -7.85 -18.82
N ASN A 44 20.52 -6.88 -19.48
CA ASN A 44 20.42 -6.83 -20.93
C ASN A 44 21.79 -6.66 -21.61
N ARG A 45 22.62 -5.73 -21.13
CA ARG A 45 24.00 -5.56 -21.63
C ARG A 45 24.84 -6.84 -21.47
N LYS A 46 24.72 -7.51 -20.33
CA LYS A 46 25.35 -8.83 -20.12
C LYS A 46 24.87 -9.88 -21.13
N ALA A 47 23.57 -9.90 -21.43
CA ALA A 47 23.00 -10.82 -22.42
C ALA A 47 23.54 -10.55 -23.83
N GLU A 48 23.69 -9.27 -24.20
CA GLU A 48 24.33 -8.86 -25.46
C GLU A 48 25.79 -9.29 -25.54
N THR A 49 26.58 -9.07 -24.49
CA THR A 49 27.99 -9.54 -24.43
C THR A 49 28.06 -11.07 -24.52
N LYS A 50 27.14 -11.79 -23.88
CA LYS A 50 27.07 -13.26 -23.98
C LYS A 50 26.74 -13.72 -25.40
N LYS A 51 25.89 -12.99 -26.12
CA LYS A 51 25.57 -13.25 -27.53
C LYS A 51 26.79 -13.02 -28.40
N ALA A 52 27.48 -11.89 -28.24
CA ALA A 52 28.71 -11.57 -28.97
C ALA A 52 29.81 -12.63 -28.74
N LEU A 53 30.01 -13.07 -27.49
CA LEU A 53 30.97 -14.15 -27.17
C LEU A 53 30.68 -15.44 -27.93
N LYS A 54 29.40 -15.85 -28.02
CA LYS A 54 29.01 -17.04 -28.79
C LYS A 54 29.31 -16.88 -30.27
N GLU A 55 29.06 -15.69 -30.81
CA GLU A 55 29.33 -15.38 -32.21
C GLU A 55 30.83 -15.39 -32.52
N TYR A 56 31.66 -14.77 -31.67
CA TYR A 56 33.11 -14.83 -31.80
C TYR A 56 33.67 -16.25 -31.71
N ASP A 57 33.19 -17.08 -30.77
CA ASP A 57 33.65 -18.48 -30.67
C ASP A 57 33.21 -19.32 -31.87
N THR A 58 32.01 -19.08 -32.40
CA THR A 58 31.50 -19.76 -33.60
C THR A 58 32.32 -19.38 -34.83
N GLN A 59 32.53 -18.09 -35.07
CA GLN A 59 33.36 -17.59 -36.18
C GLN A 59 34.80 -18.10 -36.08
N TRP A 60 35.37 -18.12 -34.87
CA TRP A 60 36.71 -18.64 -34.66
C TRP A 60 36.81 -20.13 -34.99
N ARG A 61 35.84 -20.96 -34.55
CA ARG A 61 35.82 -22.40 -34.85
C ARG A 61 35.71 -22.65 -36.34
N GLN A 62 34.83 -21.91 -37.02
CA GLN A 62 34.68 -21.99 -38.47
C GLN A 62 36.01 -21.70 -39.18
N LEU A 63 36.65 -20.56 -38.87
CA LEU A 63 37.95 -20.20 -39.45
C LEU A 63 39.04 -21.22 -39.13
N PHE A 64 39.05 -21.82 -37.93
CA PHE A 64 40.02 -22.85 -37.56
C PHE A 64 39.87 -24.11 -38.41
N HIS A 65 38.64 -24.52 -38.70
CA HIS A 65 38.37 -25.65 -39.60
C HIS A 65 38.73 -25.33 -41.06
N GLU A 66 38.34 -24.14 -41.54
CA GLU A 66 38.63 -23.68 -42.92
C GLU A 66 40.14 -23.58 -43.19
N ASN A 67 40.91 -23.09 -42.23
CA ASN A 67 42.38 -22.98 -42.32
C ASN A 67 43.10 -24.28 -41.90
N LYS A 68 42.38 -25.40 -41.76
CA LYS A 68 42.93 -26.73 -41.40
C LYS A 68 43.83 -26.70 -40.16
N GLY A 69 43.48 -25.87 -39.18
CA GLY A 69 44.21 -25.71 -37.92
C GLY A 69 45.33 -24.66 -37.95
N GLU A 70 45.61 -24.00 -39.08
CA GLU A 70 46.57 -22.89 -39.11
C GLU A 70 46.00 -21.62 -38.49
N MET A 71 46.76 -21.01 -37.57
CA MET A 71 46.30 -19.86 -36.79
C MET A 71 46.56 -18.53 -37.50
N THR A 72 45.50 -17.93 -38.07
CA THR A 72 45.60 -16.63 -38.75
C THR A 72 45.58 -15.45 -37.78
N LYS A 73 45.98 -14.26 -38.26
CA LYS A 73 45.90 -13.01 -37.46
C LYS A 73 44.48 -12.69 -37.01
N GLN A 74 43.49 -12.90 -37.89
CA GLN A 74 42.07 -12.68 -37.59
C GLN A 74 41.57 -13.60 -36.47
N MET A 75 42.00 -14.86 -36.46
CA MET A 75 41.64 -15.82 -35.41
C MET A 75 42.25 -15.46 -34.06
N LYS A 76 43.49 -14.93 -34.04
CA LYS A 76 44.10 -14.42 -32.80
C LYS A 76 43.31 -13.24 -32.25
N ALA A 77 42.88 -12.31 -33.11
CA ALA A 77 42.03 -11.19 -32.71
C ALA A 77 40.69 -11.66 -32.11
N LEU A 78 39.99 -12.61 -32.76
CA LEU A 78 38.76 -13.20 -32.22
C LEU A 78 38.97 -13.86 -30.85
N ARG A 79 40.13 -14.49 -30.61
CA ARG A 79 40.44 -15.05 -29.28
C ARG A 79 40.66 -13.97 -28.23
N THR A 80 41.31 -12.87 -28.57
CA THR A 80 41.43 -11.71 -27.68
C THR A 80 40.04 -11.16 -27.31
N GLU A 81 39.16 -10.97 -28.30
CA GLU A 81 37.77 -10.54 -28.06
C GLU A 81 36.99 -11.55 -27.19
N CYS A 82 37.20 -12.87 -27.39
CA CYS A 82 36.60 -13.89 -26.54
C CYS A 82 37.07 -13.82 -25.09
N VAL A 83 38.37 -13.57 -24.86
CA VAL A 83 38.93 -13.45 -23.50
C VAL A 83 38.38 -12.19 -22.83
N LEU A 84 38.45 -11.05 -23.52
CA LEU A 84 37.88 -9.79 -23.05
C LEU A 84 36.40 -9.94 -22.69
N ALA A 85 35.59 -10.56 -23.56
CA ALA A 85 34.17 -10.76 -23.32
C ALA A 85 33.91 -11.69 -22.12
N LYS A 86 34.75 -12.71 -21.88
CA LYS A 86 34.62 -13.58 -20.69
C LYS A 86 34.92 -12.82 -19.40
N GLU A 87 35.99 -12.04 -19.37
CA GLU A 87 36.35 -11.19 -18.22
C GLU A 87 35.25 -10.15 -17.95
N THR A 88 34.73 -9.53 -19.01
CA THR A 88 33.63 -8.56 -18.92
C THR A 88 32.34 -9.19 -18.37
N LEU A 89 32.04 -10.44 -18.75
CA LEU A 89 30.88 -11.17 -18.21
C LEU A 89 30.98 -11.47 -16.71
N GLU A 90 32.19 -11.71 -16.21
CA GLU A 90 32.44 -11.86 -14.78
C GLU A 90 32.20 -10.52 -14.06
N GLU A 91 32.70 -9.42 -14.61
CA GLU A 91 32.47 -8.10 -14.04
C GLU A 91 30.99 -7.71 -14.05
N PHE A 92 30.23 -8.08 -15.09
CA PHE A 92 28.77 -7.93 -15.09
C PHE A 92 28.08 -8.72 -13.97
N ASN A 93 28.58 -9.91 -13.60
CA ASN A 93 28.01 -10.66 -12.47
C ASN A 93 28.22 -9.90 -11.15
N ASN A 94 29.42 -9.35 -10.94
CA ASN A 94 29.74 -8.56 -9.77
C ASN A 94 28.87 -7.30 -9.72
N LEU A 95 28.75 -6.59 -10.84
CA LEU A 95 27.95 -5.38 -10.96
C LEU A 95 26.46 -5.63 -10.68
N ILE A 96 25.90 -6.73 -11.21
CA ILE A 96 24.51 -7.13 -10.91
C ILE A 96 24.35 -7.43 -9.42
N ALA A 97 25.27 -8.19 -8.82
CA ALA A 97 25.19 -8.54 -7.40
C ALA A 97 25.27 -7.32 -6.47
N VAL A 98 26.02 -6.29 -6.87
CA VAL A 98 26.05 -5.00 -6.16
C VAL A 98 24.74 -4.24 -6.37
N ALA A 99 24.29 -4.11 -7.62
CA ALA A 99 23.05 -3.38 -7.95
C ALA A 99 21.80 -4.00 -7.30
N GLU A 100 21.71 -5.32 -7.23
CA GLU A 100 20.62 -6.04 -6.55
C GLU A 100 20.66 -5.86 -5.02
N LYS A 101 21.84 -5.67 -4.42
CA LYS A 101 21.93 -5.29 -3.00
C LYS A 101 21.48 -3.84 -2.79
N ASP A 102 21.91 -2.95 -3.67
CA ASP A 102 21.61 -1.52 -3.61
C ASP A 102 20.13 -1.19 -3.86
N ILE A 103 19.33 -2.13 -4.38
CA ILE A 103 17.89 -1.96 -4.54
C ILE A 103 17.12 -2.05 -3.22
N THR A 104 17.65 -2.80 -2.26
CA THR A 104 16.96 -3.15 -1.00
C THR A 104 16.53 -1.91 -0.20
N PRO A 105 17.37 -0.86 -0.04
CA PRO A 105 16.95 0.36 0.63
C PRO A 105 15.78 1.09 -0.05
N TYR A 106 15.72 1.09 -1.38
CA TYR A 106 14.63 1.72 -2.14
C TYR A 106 13.33 0.93 -2.01
N GLN A 107 13.43 -0.41 -2.02
CA GLN A 107 12.31 -1.30 -1.73
C GLN A 107 11.72 -1.02 -0.34
N TRP A 108 12.59 -0.89 0.68
CA TRP A 108 12.14 -0.57 2.04
C TRP A 108 11.52 0.83 2.15
N GLN A 109 12.09 1.82 1.47
CA GLN A 109 11.53 3.17 1.41
C GLN A 109 10.14 3.18 0.76
N LEU A 110 9.94 2.42 -0.33
CA LEU A 110 8.63 2.28 -0.96
C LEU A 110 7.61 1.65 -0.01
N GLY A 111 7.96 0.56 0.68
CA GLY A 111 7.06 -0.08 1.64
C GLY A 111 6.72 0.80 2.84
N GLU A 112 7.69 1.57 3.34
CA GLU A 112 7.44 2.54 4.41
C GLU A 112 6.53 3.69 3.94
N ALA A 113 6.78 4.25 2.75
CA ALA A 113 5.95 5.31 2.19
C ALA A 113 4.51 4.84 1.94
N ALA A 114 4.33 3.62 1.43
CA ALA A 114 3.02 2.99 1.26
C ALA A 114 2.29 2.82 2.60
N SER A 115 2.98 2.33 3.64
CA SER A 115 2.41 2.22 4.98
C SER A 115 1.95 3.57 5.54
N GLN A 116 2.77 4.60 5.40
CA GLN A 116 2.43 5.95 5.88
C GLN A 116 1.24 6.55 5.13
N LEU A 117 1.12 6.29 3.82
CA LEU A 117 -0.04 6.72 3.03
C LEU A 117 -1.33 6.03 3.50
N ILE A 118 -1.29 4.72 3.75
CA ILE A 118 -2.43 3.96 4.28
C ILE A 118 -2.83 4.50 5.67
N ASP A 119 -1.86 4.77 6.55
CA ASP A 119 -2.13 5.33 7.87
C ASP A 119 -2.74 6.74 7.79
N ALA A 120 -2.25 7.59 6.90
CA ALA A 120 -2.81 8.92 6.66
C ALA A 120 -4.24 8.85 6.11
N GLN A 121 -4.50 7.92 5.18
CA GLN A 121 -5.84 7.64 4.65
C GLN A 121 -6.80 7.24 5.77
N HIS A 122 -6.41 6.28 6.62
CA HIS A 122 -7.24 5.83 7.75
C HIS A 122 -7.56 6.97 8.72
N LYS A 123 -6.57 7.79 9.08
CA LYS A 123 -6.76 8.96 9.96
C LYS A 123 -7.72 9.98 9.34
N LEU A 124 -7.55 10.27 8.06
CA LEU A 124 -8.39 11.21 7.32
C LEU A 124 -9.84 10.71 7.25
N ILE A 125 -10.07 9.45 6.89
CA ILE A 125 -11.41 8.84 6.85
C ILE A 125 -12.05 8.89 8.24
N ALA A 126 -11.34 8.45 9.28
CA ALA A 126 -11.86 8.44 10.65
C ALA A 126 -12.25 9.85 11.13
N ARG A 127 -11.40 10.84 10.87
CA ARG A 127 -11.67 12.23 11.24
C ARG A 127 -12.84 12.80 10.46
N TYR A 128 -12.91 12.56 9.15
CA TYR A 128 -13.99 13.06 8.31
C TYR A 128 -15.34 12.43 8.67
N ALA A 129 -15.38 11.11 8.91
CA ALA A 129 -16.58 10.43 9.39
C ALA A 129 -17.05 10.99 10.74
N THR A 130 -16.13 11.25 11.66
CA THR A 130 -16.44 11.88 12.96
C THR A 130 -17.02 13.28 12.79
N TYR A 131 -16.43 14.08 11.88
CA TYR A 131 -16.93 15.40 11.57
C TYR A 131 -18.36 15.34 11.00
N LEU A 132 -18.61 14.49 10.00
CA LEU A 132 -19.93 14.34 9.40
C LEU A 132 -20.98 13.94 10.45
N PHE A 133 -20.64 12.99 11.32
CA PHE A 133 -21.54 12.55 12.39
C PHE A 133 -21.83 13.68 13.38
N ASN A 134 -20.80 14.40 13.84
CA ASN A 134 -20.97 15.50 14.78
C ASN A 134 -21.80 16.64 14.17
N HIS A 135 -21.55 16.99 12.91
CA HIS A 135 -22.31 18.00 12.18
C HIS A 135 -23.78 17.61 12.07
N PHE A 136 -24.06 16.37 11.67
CA PHE A 136 -25.43 15.83 11.65
C PHE A 136 -26.09 15.89 13.04
N MET A 137 -25.38 15.50 14.09
CA MET A 137 -25.92 15.52 15.45
C MET A 137 -26.22 16.93 15.95
N GLN A 138 -25.46 17.93 15.51
CA GLN A 138 -25.71 19.34 15.84
C GLN A 138 -26.93 19.91 15.11
N GLU A 139 -27.06 19.65 13.81
CA GLU A 139 -28.14 20.22 12.98
C GLU A 139 -29.46 19.47 13.13
N GLN A 140 -29.42 18.14 13.09
CA GLN A 140 -30.60 17.27 13.00
C GLN A 140 -30.71 16.30 14.19
N GLY A 141 -29.63 16.13 14.96
CA GLY A 141 -29.58 15.18 16.08
C GLY A 141 -30.56 15.48 17.20
N LYS A 142 -31.10 16.70 17.31
CA LYS A 142 -32.16 17.02 18.29
C LYS A 142 -33.42 16.19 18.05
N VAL A 143 -33.85 16.02 16.80
CA VAL A 143 -35.04 15.24 16.45
C VAL A 143 -34.78 13.76 16.70
N LEU A 144 -33.63 13.25 16.25
CA LEU A 144 -33.21 11.87 16.50
C LEU A 144 -33.15 11.58 18.01
N ASN A 145 -32.49 12.45 18.79
CA ASN A 145 -32.39 12.32 20.24
C ASN A 145 -33.78 12.34 20.91
N ALA A 146 -34.69 13.23 20.48
CA ALA A 146 -36.05 13.26 21.00
C ALA A 146 -36.81 11.96 20.74
N ILE A 147 -36.73 11.41 19.53
CA ILE A 147 -37.35 10.12 19.17
C ILE A 147 -36.76 8.99 20.02
N MET A 148 -35.44 8.92 20.13
CA MET A 148 -34.75 7.89 20.91
C MET A 148 -35.11 7.97 22.40
N ARG A 149 -35.18 9.18 22.97
CA ARG A 149 -35.59 9.40 24.37
C ARG A 149 -37.06 9.05 24.59
N PHE A 150 -37.94 9.38 23.65
CA PHE A 150 -39.36 9.02 23.75
C PHE A 150 -39.56 7.50 23.68
N TYR A 151 -38.84 6.82 22.79
CA TYR A 151 -38.83 5.36 22.72
C TYR A 151 -38.33 4.73 24.02
N TYR A 152 -37.20 5.20 24.56
CA TYR A 152 -36.68 4.74 25.86
C TYR A 152 -37.69 4.96 27.00
N TYR A 153 -38.37 6.11 27.02
CA TYR A 153 -39.41 6.40 28.01
C TYR A 153 -40.60 5.44 27.88
N SER A 154 -41.01 5.07 26.65
CA SER A 154 -42.11 4.11 26.44
C SER A 154 -41.82 2.73 27.06
N LEU A 155 -40.55 2.31 27.09
CA LEU A 155 -40.13 1.07 27.75
C LEU A 155 -40.30 1.16 29.26
N SER A 156 -39.99 2.33 29.85
CA SER A 156 -40.17 2.59 31.28
C SER A 156 -41.65 2.58 31.70
N VAL A 157 -42.54 3.10 30.85
CA VAL A 157 -44.00 3.04 31.09
C VAL A 157 -44.50 1.60 31.06
N ASN A 158 -43.96 0.78 30.15
CA ASN A 158 -44.31 -0.63 30.04
C ASN A 158 -43.75 -1.49 31.20
N GLU A 159 -42.61 -1.14 31.79
CA GLU A 159 -42.11 -1.78 33.03
C GLU A 159 -43.10 -1.61 34.19
N VAL A 160 -43.58 -0.37 34.41
CA VAL A 160 -44.52 -0.04 35.49
C VAL A 160 -45.88 -0.74 35.30
N ASN A 161 -46.34 -0.87 34.05
CA ASN A 161 -47.61 -1.53 33.74
C ASN A 161 -47.50 -3.08 33.75
N ASN A 162 -46.35 -3.67 33.41
CA ASN A 162 -46.14 -5.13 33.41
C ASN A 162 -45.70 -5.69 34.78
N ALA A 163 -45.22 -4.84 35.69
CA ALA A 163 -44.90 -5.19 37.08
C ALA A 163 -46.11 -5.75 37.87
N GLY A 164 -47.34 -5.48 37.41
CA GLY A 164 -48.56 -6.02 38.02
C GLY A 164 -48.86 -7.49 37.71
N ALA A 165 -48.27 -8.08 36.66
CA ALA A 165 -48.73 -9.37 36.12
C ALA A 165 -47.69 -10.52 36.15
N SER A 166 -46.39 -10.24 36.17
CA SER A 166 -45.37 -11.30 36.15
C SER A 166 -44.17 -10.90 37.00
N LYS A 167 -43.95 -11.60 38.11
CA LYS A 167 -42.86 -11.37 39.08
C LYS A 167 -41.47 -11.78 38.55
N VAL A 168 -41.12 -11.43 37.31
CA VAL A 168 -39.81 -11.71 36.72
C VAL A 168 -39.15 -10.37 36.39
N TYR A 169 -38.22 -9.96 37.24
CA TYR A 169 -37.68 -8.60 37.27
C TYR A 169 -36.29 -8.42 36.63
N GLU A 170 -35.59 -9.48 36.24
CA GLU A 170 -34.19 -9.32 35.78
C GLU A 170 -33.89 -10.12 34.51
N GLY A 171 -33.43 -9.42 33.47
CA GLY A 171 -32.65 -10.00 32.37
C GLY A 171 -33.24 -9.88 30.96
N VAL A 172 -34.57 -9.96 30.77
CA VAL A 172 -35.19 -9.98 29.42
C VAL A 172 -36.13 -8.81 29.14
N ASN A 173 -36.80 -8.29 30.16
CA ASN A 173 -37.75 -7.16 30.06
C ASN A 173 -37.24 -5.86 30.68
N ASP A 174 -35.97 -5.82 31.09
CA ASP A 174 -35.30 -4.60 31.55
C ASP A 174 -35.20 -3.60 30.38
N LYS A 175 -35.66 -2.36 30.58
CA LYS A 175 -35.66 -1.31 29.57
C LYS A 175 -34.28 -1.05 28.97
N GLU A 176 -33.20 -1.21 29.73
CA GLU A 176 -31.83 -1.03 29.24
C GLU A 176 -31.45 -2.16 28.29
N VAL A 177 -31.85 -3.40 28.62
CA VAL A 177 -31.63 -4.57 27.77
C VAL A 177 -32.44 -4.48 26.47
N VAL A 178 -33.73 -4.13 26.57
CA VAL A 178 -34.62 -3.99 25.41
C VAL A 178 -34.20 -2.82 24.52
N PHE A 179 -33.79 -1.69 25.12
CA PHE A 179 -33.26 -0.55 24.39
C PHE A 179 -31.95 -0.88 23.70
N LYS A 180 -31.03 -1.60 24.37
CA LYS A 180 -29.78 -2.08 23.76
C LYS A 180 -30.05 -2.98 22.56
N TYR A 181 -30.97 -3.92 22.68
CA TYR A 181 -31.36 -4.79 21.56
C TYR A 181 -31.94 -4.02 20.37
N PHE A 182 -32.76 -3.00 20.64
CA PHE A 182 -33.26 -2.09 19.60
C PHE A 182 -32.12 -1.33 18.92
N THR A 183 -31.18 -0.76 19.69
CA THR A 183 -30.02 -0.06 19.12
C THR A 183 -29.14 -1.02 18.31
N ASP A 184 -28.92 -2.24 18.78
CA ASP A 184 -28.14 -3.24 18.06
C ASP A 184 -28.79 -3.62 16.72
N LYS A 185 -30.13 -3.75 16.68
CA LYS A 185 -30.89 -3.94 15.43
C LYS A 185 -30.82 -2.75 14.49
N LEU A 186 -30.94 -1.54 15.02
CA LEU A 186 -30.82 -0.32 14.22
C LEU A 186 -29.43 -0.23 13.59
N MET A 187 -28.38 -0.51 14.37
CA MET A 187 -27.00 -0.56 13.88
C MET A 187 -26.77 -1.70 12.89
N ALA A 188 -27.40 -2.86 13.08
CA ALA A 188 -27.34 -3.96 12.12
C ALA A 188 -27.96 -3.57 10.77
N ASN A 189 -29.11 -2.89 10.78
CA ASN A 189 -29.74 -2.37 9.57
C ASN A 189 -28.88 -1.31 8.87
N TRP A 190 -28.13 -0.48 9.61
CA TRP A 190 -27.18 0.47 9.01
C TRP A 190 -25.90 -0.19 8.49
N ARG A 191 -25.58 -1.41 8.93
CA ARG A 191 -24.45 -2.21 8.44
C ARG A 191 -24.79 -3.02 7.20
N THR A 192 -26.05 -3.43 7.06
CA THR A 192 -26.58 -4.02 5.84
C THR A 192 -26.87 -2.91 4.83
N ASP A 193 -26.30 -3.01 3.64
CA ASP A 193 -26.39 -2.02 2.54
C ASP A 193 -25.52 -0.75 2.69
N LEU A 194 -24.21 -0.95 2.65
CA LEU A 194 -23.38 -0.09 1.79
C LEU A 194 -23.29 -0.77 0.43
N THR A 195 -24.27 -0.53 -0.43
CA THR A 195 -24.20 -1.01 -1.82
C THR A 195 -23.04 -0.31 -2.54
N HIS A 196 -22.60 -0.83 -3.68
CA HIS A 196 -21.54 -0.19 -4.47
C HIS A 196 -21.90 1.27 -4.84
N ASN A 197 -23.20 1.57 -4.99
CA ASN A 197 -23.75 2.91 -5.22
C ASN A 197 -23.65 3.84 -4.00
N ASP A 198 -23.76 3.33 -2.78
CA ASP A 198 -23.69 4.18 -1.56
C ASP A 198 -22.26 4.67 -1.27
N LYS A 199 -21.26 3.99 -1.83
CA LYS A 199 -19.86 4.46 -1.82
C LYS A 199 -19.64 5.64 -2.77
N GLU A 200 -20.46 5.77 -3.81
CA GLU A 200 -20.44 6.91 -4.76
C GLU A 200 -21.23 8.12 -4.21
N THR A 201 -22.12 7.93 -3.23
CA THR A 201 -22.89 9.03 -2.60
C THR A 201 -22.26 9.58 -1.32
N LEU A 202 -21.24 8.91 -0.76
CA LEU A 202 -20.32 9.55 0.16
C LEU A 202 -19.79 10.82 -0.52
N PRO A 203 -19.61 11.95 0.20
CA PRO A 203 -19.24 13.21 -0.44
C PRO A 203 -18.02 13.04 -1.36
N LEU A 204 -18.28 12.92 -2.66
CA LEU A 204 -17.32 12.70 -3.76
C LEU A 204 -16.22 13.77 -3.81
N LYS A 205 -16.28 14.79 -2.95
CA LYS A 205 -15.26 15.82 -2.81
C LYS A 205 -13.91 15.26 -2.36
N ILE A 206 -13.90 14.13 -1.63
CA ILE A 206 -12.64 13.46 -1.29
C ILE A 206 -12.71 12.01 -1.74
N ASN A 207 -12.01 11.70 -2.83
CA ASN A 207 -11.74 10.31 -3.19
C ASN A 207 -10.74 9.74 -2.18
N PHE A 208 -11.24 8.90 -1.27
CA PHE A 208 -10.43 8.22 -0.28
C PHE A 208 -9.84 6.90 -0.79
N GLN A 209 -10.10 6.46 -2.01
CA GLN A 209 -9.63 5.15 -2.47
C GLN A 209 -8.14 5.19 -2.81
N LEU A 210 -7.40 4.23 -2.25
CA LEU A 210 -6.04 3.94 -2.68
C LEU A 210 -6.06 2.79 -3.69
N ASN A 211 -5.16 2.83 -4.66
CA ASN A 211 -4.96 1.74 -5.59
C ASN A 211 -4.48 0.48 -4.84
N ASN A 212 -4.88 -0.69 -5.32
CA ASN A 212 -4.45 -1.98 -4.75
C ASN A 212 -2.92 -2.13 -4.67
N GLU A 213 -2.19 -1.48 -5.58
CA GLU A 213 -0.73 -1.46 -5.61
C GLU A 213 -0.12 -0.92 -4.30
N VAL A 214 -0.74 0.07 -3.66
CA VAL A 214 -0.25 0.65 -2.40
C VAL A 214 -0.24 -0.41 -1.28
N TYR A 215 -1.26 -1.26 -1.23
CA TYR A 215 -1.35 -2.33 -0.23
C TYR A 215 -0.35 -3.46 -0.50
N LEU A 216 -0.01 -3.71 -1.77
CA LEU A 216 1.04 -4.67 -2.12
C LEU A 216 2.42 -4.11 -1.75
N ASP A 217 2.69 -2.85 -2.09
CA ASP A 217 3.95 -2.18 -1.82
C ASP A 217 4.23 -2.09 -0.31
N GLN A 218 3.20 -1.93 0.54
CA GLN A 218 3.36 -1.96 2.00
C GLN A 218 4.07 -3.22 2.51
N GLN A 219 3.91 -4.36 1.84
CA GLN A 219 4.54 -5.62 2.23
C GLN A 219 6.07 -5.62 2.03
N LEU A 220 6.59 -4.64 1.29
CA LEU A 220 8.03 -4.44 1.08
C LEU A 220 8.72 -3.80 2.29
N LYS A 221 7.95 -3.39 3.31
CA LYS A 221 8.48 -2.83 4.55
C LYS A 221 9.39 -3.85 5.26
N PRO A 222 10.59 -3.45 5.70
CA PRO A 222 11.52 -4.37 6.33
C PRO A 222 10.99 -4.89 7.66
N THR A 223 11.25 -6.16 7.92
CA THR A 223 11.00 -6.77 9.22
C THR A 223 11.98 -6.23 10.28
N PRO A 224 11.62 -6.27 11.57
CA PRO A 224 12.52 -5.84 12.65
C PRO A 224 13.88 -6.57 12.65
N TRP A 225 13.90 -7.82 12.22
CA TRP A 225 15.12 -8.62 12.05
C TRP A 225 16.02 -8.05 10.94
N GLU A 226 15.46 -7.70 9.79
CA GLU A 226 16.23 -7.15 8.67
C GLU A 226 16.83 -5.79 9.00
N ILE A 227 16.09 -4.94 9.70
CA ILE A 227 16.59 -3.66 10.22
C ILE A 227 17.78 -3.90 11.17
N LYS A 228 17.62 -4.84 12.12
CA LYS A 228 18.68 -5.20 13.07
C LYS A 228 19.92 -5.74 12.36
N ARG A 229 19.74 -6.64 11.39
CA ARG A 229 20.84 -7.20 10.59
C ARG A 229 21.60 -6.13 9.82
N ALA A 230 20.89 -5.21 9.16
CA ALA A 230 21.51 -4.09 8.43
C ALA A 230 22.24 -3.10 9.36
N SER A 231 21.76 -2.91 10.58
CA SER A 231 22.43 -2.07 11.59
C SER A 231 23.75 -2.69 12.11
N LEU A 232 23.81 -4.02 12.17
CA LEU A 232 25.00 -4.76 12.60
C LEU A 232 26.06 -4.81 11.49
N SER A 233 25.66 -4.94 10.22
CA SER A 233 26.59 -4.95 9.09
C SER A 233 27.26 -3.60 8.82
N LYS A 234 26.66 -2.48 9.28
CA LYS A 234 27.27 -1.14 9.17
C LYS A 234 28.32 -0.82 10.24
N LYS A 235 28.47 -1.67 11.26
CA LYS A 235 29.42 -1.49 12.38
C LYS A 235 30.68 -2.36 12.29
N ALA A 236 30.74 -3.26 11.31
CA ALA A 236 31.90 -4.12 11.02
C ALA A 236 32.68 -3.54 9.83
#